data_AF-A0A6G1HSM6-F1
#
_entry.id   AF-A0A6G1HSM6-F1
#
_cell.length_a   1.000
_cell.length_b   1.000
_cell.length_c   1.000
_cell.angle_alpha   90.00
_cell.angle_beta   90.00
_cell.angle_gamma   90.00
#
_symmetry.space_group_name_H-M   'P 1'
#
loop_
_entity.id
_entity.type
_entity.pdbx_description
1 polymer ?
#
loop_
_entity_poly.entity_id
_entity_poly.type
_entity_poly.pdbx_seq_one_letter_code
_entity_poly.pdbx_strand_id
1 'polypeptide(L)' 'QSCIKGHRVSNCNHTDRELFPIAPKGRPVKQCEHCRSARKDKSHHAKCDC' A
#
# COMPACT_ATOMS: atom_id res chain seq x y z
N GLN A 1 14.84 9.82 19.91
CA GLN A 1 15.05 9.72 18.45
C GLN A 1 14.03 8.72 17.89
N SER A 2 13.12 9.17 17.02
CA SER A 2 11.95 8.38 16.59
C SER A 2 12.30 7.38 15.48
N CYS A 3 12.45 6.11 15.84
CA CYS A 3 12.29 5.02 14.88
C CYS A 3 10.83 4.55 14.90
N ILE A 4 10.34 4.07 13.76
CA ILE A 4 8.94 3.71 13.46
C ILE A 4 8.02 4.90 13.05
N LYS A 5 8.42 5.64 12.02
CA LYS A 5 7.53 6.13 10.93
C LYS A 5 8.40 6.83 9.86
N GLY A 6 8.47 6.25 8.67
CA GLY A 6 9.05 6.91 7.50
C GLY A 6 10.52 6.62 7.16
N HIS A 7 11.22 5.72 7.85
CA HIS A 7 12.58 5.31 7.46
C HIS A 7 12.59 3.93 6.81
N ARG A 8 13.34 3.77 5.72
CA ARG A 8 13.61 2.44 5.13
C ARG A 8 14.53 1.66 6.07
N VAL A 9 14.14 0.43 6.38
CA VAL A 9 14.91 -0.53 7.20
C VAL A 9 16.36 -0.68 6.68
N SER A 10 16.56 -0.55 5.37
CA SER A 10 17.87 -0.60 4.71
C SER A 10 18.87 0.47 5.16
N ASN A 11 18.40 1.58 5.74
CA ASN A 11 19.22 2.74 6.08
C ASN A 11 19.29 3.01 7.59
N CYS A 12 18.68 2.17 8.43
CA CYS A 12 18.73 2.39 9.87
C CYS A 12 19.86 1.59 10.50
N ASN A 13 20.78 2.30 11.17
CA ASN A 13 21.99 1.76 11.79
C ASN A 13 21.83 1.52 13.30
N HIS A 14 20.60 1.40 13.80
CA HIS A 14 20.39 1.08 15.21
C HIS A 14 20.46 -0.44 15.39
N THR A 15 21.44 -0.89 16.18
CA THR A 15 21.65 -2.29 16.58
C THR A 15 21.03 -2.62 17.93
N ASP A 16 20.51 -1.61 18.62
CA ASP A 16 20.00 -1.68 20.01
C ASP A 16 18.61 -2.32 20.11
N ARG A 17 17.88 -2.50 19.00
CA ARG A 17 16.50 -2.99 19.03
C ARG A 17 16.16 -3.95 17.90
N GLU A 18 15.36 -4.97 18.24
CA GLU A 18 14.88 -5.97 17.29
C GLU A 18 14.04 -5.35 16.17
N LEU A 19 14.42 -5.64 14.92
CA LEU A 19 13.70 -5.19 13.74
C LEU A 19 12.52 -6.13 13.47
N PHE A 20 11.29 -5.60 13.57
CA PHE A 20 10.10 -6.34 13.18
C PHE A 20 9.80 -6.12 11.70
N PRO A 21 9.58 -7.19 10.91
CA PRO A 21 9.12 -7.05 9.53
C PRO A 21 7.69 -6.49 9.53
N ILE A 22 7.54 -5.25 9.07
CA ILE A 22 6.21 -4.66 8.86
C ILE A 22 5.75 -5.10 7.47
N ALA A 23 4.69 -5.92 7.41
CA ALA A 23 4.06 -6.26 6.14
C ALA A 23 3.60 -4.98 5.43
N PRO A 24 3.87 -4.83 4.12
CA PRO A 24 3.41 -3.68 3.37
C PRO A 24 1.89 -3.68 3.38
N LYS A 25 1.29 -2.70 4.09
CA LYS A 25 -0.14 -2.41 3.95
C LYS A 25 -0.31 -1.78 2.58
N GLY A 26 -0.70 -2.57 1.59
CA GLY A 26 -1.03 -2.08 0.26
C GLY A 26 -2.08 -0.97 0.33
N ARG A 27 -2.08 -0.08 -0.67
CA ARG A 27 -3.13 0.94 -0.78
C ARG A 27 -4.48 0.23 -0.89
N PRO A 28 -5.49 0.59 -0.07
CA PRO A 28 -6.83 0.04 -0.22
C PRO A 28 -7.38 0.37 -1.61
N VAL A 29 -8.01 -0.60 -2.25
CA VAL A 29 -8.60 -0.40 -3.58
C VAL A 29 -9.73 0.62 -3.49
N LYS A 30 -9.67 1.64 -4.35
CA LYS A 30 -10.66 2.72 -4.41
C LYS A 30 -11.89 2.38 -5.27
N GLN A 31 -11.83 1.28 -6.02
CA GLN A 31 -12.89 0.87 -6.95
C GLN A 31 -13.43 -0.49 -6.52
N CYS A 32 -14.75 -0.65 -6.62
CA CYS A 32 -15.41 -1.94 -6.42
C CYS A 32 -14.92 -2.97 -7.45
N GLU A 33 -15.17 -4.25 -7.18
CA GLU A 33 -14.78 -5.33 -8.09
C GLU A 33 -15.42 -5.19 -9.47
N HIS A 34 -16.70 -4.85 -9.52
CA HIS A 34 -17.44 -4.65 -10.77
C HIS A 34 -16.81 -3.60 -11.68
N CYS A 35 -16.46 -2.43 -11.15
CA CYS A 35 -15.83 -1.37 -11.93
C CYS A 35 -14.40 -1.71 -12.36
N ARG A 36 -13.68 -2.53 -11.58
CA ARG A 36 -12.36 -3.04 -11.99
C ARG A 36 -12.48 -4.00 -13.16
N SER A 37 -13.43 -4.94 -13.12
CA SER A 37 -13.70 -5.86 -14.23
C SER A 37 -14.15 -5.10 -15.48
N ALA A 38 -15.06 -4.15 -15.35
CA ALA A 38 -15.50 -3.31 -16.48
C ALA A 38 -14.35 -2.50 -17.11
N ARG A 39 -13.40 -2.00 -16.32
CA ARG A 39 -12.18 -1.37 -16.84
C ARG A 39 -11.33 -2.36 -17.63
N LYS A 40 -11.11 -3.57 -17.09
CA LYS A 40 -10.26 -4.57 -17.73
C LYS A 40 -10.87 -5.12 -19.01
N ASP A 41 -12.15 -5.45 -18.98
CA ASP A 41 -12.82 -6.18 -20.06
C ASP A 41 -13.34 -5.23 -21.15
N LYS A 42 -13.69 -4.00 -20.78
CA LYS A 42 -14.37 -3.05 -21.69
C LYS A 42 -13.64 -1.72 -21.84
N SER A 43 -12.45 -1.57 -21.24
CA SER A 43 -11.71 -0.29 -21.20
C SER A 43 -12.57 0.87 -20.66
N HIS A 44 -13.53 0.57 -19.78
CA HIS A 44 -14.51 1.53 -19.32
C HIS A 44 -13.93 2.44 -18.23
N HIS A 45 -13.36 3.57 -18.64
CA HIS A 45 -12.71 4.54 -17.76
C HIS A 45 -13.69 5.51 -17.07
N ALA A 46 -14.73 4.99 -16.43
CA ALA A 46 -15.59 5.80 -15.57
C ALA A 46 -15.04 5.88 -14.13
N LYS A 47 -15.42 6.96 -13.44
CA LYS A 47 -15.29 7.06 -11.98
C LYS A 47 -16.23 6.02 -11.34
N CYS A 48 -15.75 5.27 -10.34
CA CYS A 48 -16.65 4.48 -9.50
C CYS A 48 -17.24 5.45 -8.50
N ASP A 49 -18.54 5.73 -8.66
CA ASP A 49 -19.39 6.41 -7.66
C ASP A 49 -20.24 5.39 -6.87
N CYS A 50 -19.86 4.11 -7.01
CA CYS A 50 -19.97 3.07 -6.02
C CYS A 50 -18.88 3.22 -4.93
#